data_AF-A0A6A3JYE5-F1
#
_entry.id   AF-A0A6A3JYE5-F1
#
_cell.length_a   1.000
_cell.length_b   1.000
_cell.length_c   1.000
_cell.angle_alpha   90.00
_cell.angle_beta   90.00
_cell.angle_gamma   90.00
#
_symmetry.space_group_name_H-M   'P 1'
#
loop_
_entity.id
_entity.type
_entity.pdbx_description
1 polymer ?
#
loop_
_entity_poly.entity_id
_entity_poly.type
_entity_poly.pdbx_seq_one_letter_code
_entity_poly.pdbx_strand_id
1 'polypeptide(L)'
;ASLGLDCETINSPRSIIDSGTSNLAFPSSVYSAVIAELKTQVEKVTTDVSDSFFDDDSTCCSTECDPTNADSIIYSLPGLSISLAVDGDKSQQMTVTIPAEYIWRPLVVSSGQGESACRVFGISEGDFTLLGDVFMDGLFTVHDRENERVGLAVADNCPNGVTSSKNVTVETMTAEDSFCKCVGSSDRKSSLLSSYVPFSGKPCFFWQWWMYVVLVAIVIIILMLVAYAYYWWKRRQLMRQLEELQSQNQPRVQRSLYTNDRLDRNLLQTPTQPSSVYIVEAFTPPTAATVPIMNGGAPTTSGYRLASSPSVRINPNTTGTPATAAPGRKV
;
A
#
# COMPACT_ATOMS: atom_id res chain seq x y z
N ALA A 1 12.22 12.70 -22.35
CA ALA A 1 13.04 12.89 -21.13
C ALA A 1 12.17 12.65 -19.91
N SER A 2 12.69 12.77 -18.67
CA SER A 2 11.80 12.85 -17.48
C SER A 2 11.04 14.17 -17.51
N LEU A 3 9.76 14.16 -17.16
CA LEU A 3 8.89 15.35 -17.20
C LEU A 3 9.19 16.35 -16.06
N GLY A 4 9.99 15.98 -15.07
CA GLY A 4 10.32 16.85 -13.94
C GLY A 4 9.14 17.22 -13.04
N LEU A 5 8.01 16.53 -13.17
CA LEU A 5 6.83 16.70 -12.33
C LEU A 5 6.99 15.94 -11.02
N ASP A 6 6.35 16.45 -9.96
CA ASP A 6 6.24 15.72 -8.71
C ASP A 6 5.33 14.48 -8.91
N CYS A 7 5.76 13.34 -8.37
CA CYS A 7 5.05 12.09 -8.57
C CYS A 7 3.67 12.08 -7.89
N GLU A 8 3.46 12.87 -6.82
CA GLU A 8 2.12 13.05 -6.22
C GLU A 8 1.15 13.72 -7.21
N THR A 9 1.65 14.61 -8.06
CA THR A 9 0.85 15.31 -9.09
C THR A 9 0.36 14.34 -10.16
N ILE A 10 1.20 13.39 -10.56
CA ILE A 10 0.84 12.33 -11.51
C ILE A 10 -0.29 11.45 -10.95
N ASN A 11 -0.27 11.20 -9.64
CA ASN A 11 -1.20 10.29 -9.00
C ASN A 11 -2.39 10.97 -8.33
N SER A 12 -2.56 12.29 -8.43
CA SER A 12 -3.64 13.00 -7.76
C SER A 12 -4.82 13.27 -8.70
N PRO A 13 -6.08 13.02 -8.27
CA PRO A 13 -6.49 12.43 -6.99
C PRO A 13 -6.14 10.93 -6.82
N ARG A 14 -6.07 10.18 -7.92
CA ARG A 14 -5.69 8.76 -7.99
C ARG A 14 -5.09 8.43 -9.36
N SER A 15 -4.49 7.25 -9.50
CA SER A 15 -4.17 6.65 -10.80
C SER A 15 -4.78 5.26 -10.90
N ILE A 16 -5.36 4.92 -12.06
CA ILE A 16 -6.00 3.61 -12.27
C ILE A 16 -5.56 3.00 -13.59
N ILE A 17 -5.69 1.68 -13.69
CA ILE A 17 -5.66 0.92 -14.94
C ILE A 17 -7.12 0.58 -15.26
N ASP A 18 -7.59 0.94 -16.46
CA ASP A 18 -9.00 0.81 -16.83
C ASP A 18 -9.16 0.43 -18.30
N SER A 19 -9.52 -0.84 -18.54
CA SER A 19 -9.83 -1.36 -19.87
C SER A 19 -11.16 -0.84 -20.44
N GLY A 20 -11.94 -0.07 -19.68
CA GLY A 20 -13.16 0.60 -20.16
C GLY A 20 -12.88 1.87 -20.94
N THR A 21 -11.63 2.35 -20.96
CA THR A 21 -11.23 3.60 -21.58
C THR A 21 -10.12 3.36 -22.59
N SER A 22 -10.21 3.97 -23.77
CA SER A 22 -9.21 3.75 -24.82
C SER A 22 -7.92 4.55 -24.64
N ASN A 23 -8.03 5.83 -24.27
CA ASN A 23 -6.87 6.74 -24.20
C ASN A 23 -6.11 6.60 -22.87
N LEU A 24 -4.85 7.03 -22.87
CA LEU A 24 -4.21 7.52 -21.67
C LEU A 24 -4.85 8.86 -21.30
N ALA A 25 -5.37 9.01 -20.09
CA ALA A 25 -5.83 10.30 -19.60
C ALA A 25 -4.91 10.81 -18.49
N PHE A 26 -4.63 12.10 -18.47
CA PHE A 26 -3.81 12.73 -17.44
C PHE A 26 -4.48 13.98 -16.87
N PRO A 27 -4.27 14.31 -15.57
CA PRO A 27 -4.63 15.60 -15.01
C PRO A 27 -4.08 16.75 -15.85
N SER A 28 -4.79 17.87 -15.94
CA SER A 28 -4.43 19.03 -16.77
C SER A 28 -2.96 19.43 -16.72
N SER A 29 -2.37 19.47 -15.53
CA SER A 29 -0.95 19.84 -15.33
C SER A 29 0.02 18.80 -15.91
N VAL A 30 -0.32 17.53 -15.79
CA VAL A 30 0.46 16.39 -16.30
C VAL A 30 0.29 16.29 -17.81
N TYR A 31 -0.95 16.37 -18.30
CA TYR A 31 -1.29 16.41 -19.72
C TYR A 31 -0.48 17.49 -20.45
N SER A 32 -0.55 18.73 -19.96
CA SER A 32 0.18 19.86 -20.56
C SER A 32 1.69 19.62 -20.65
N ALA A 33 2.30 19.03 -19.61
CA ALA A 33 3.72 18.71 -19.61
C ALA A 33 4.06 17.57 -20.58
N VAL A 34 3.22 16.53 -20.65
CA VAL A 34 3.37 15.41 -21.60
C VAL A 34 3.31 15.93 -23.03
N ILE A 35 2.30 16.72 -23.37
CA ILE A 35 2.12 17.26 -24.73
C ILE A 35 3.27 18.21 -25.09
N ALA A 36 3.71 19.09 -24.18
CA ALA A 36 4.82 19.99 -24.44
C ALA A 36 6.13 19.25 -24.74
N GLU A 37 6.47 18.23 -23.93
CA GLU A 37 7.65 17.40 -24.16
C GLU A 37 7.49 16.57 -25.45
N LEU A 38 6.30 15.99 -25.69
CA LEU A 38 6.05 15.18 -26.87
C LEU A 38 6.22 16.00 -28.16
N LYS A 39 5.63 17.20 -28.23
CA LYS A 39 5.81 18.14 -29.36
C LYS A 39 7.30 18.43 -29.58
N THR A 40 8.02 18.78 -28.51
CA THR A 40 9.47 19.05 -28.57
C THR A 40 10.28 17.87 -29.13
N GLN A 41 9.88 16.63 -28.82
CA GLN A 41 10.55 15.44 -29.32
C GLN A 41 10.14 15.09 -30.75
N VAL A 42 8.88 15.29 -31.13
CA VAL A 42 8.38 15.10 -32.50
C VAL A 42 9.02 16.10 -33.46
N GLU A 43 9.19 17.35 -33.06
CA GLU A 43 9.86 18.41 -33.85
C GLU A 43 11.31 18.07 -34.24
N LYS A 44 11.96 17.16 -33.50
CA LYS A 44 13.30 16.66 -33.84
C LYS A 44 13.29 15.63 -34.97
N VAL A 45 12.14 15.01 -35.21
CA VAL A 45 11.94 13.98 -36.24
C VAL A 45 11.32 14.59 -37.49
N THR A 46 10.33 15.47 -37.33
CA THR A 46 9.62 16.13 -38.44
C THR A 46 9.15 17.52 -38.02
N THR A 47 9.22 18.48 -38.94
CA THR A 47 8.77 19.87 -38.73
C THR A 47 7.39 20.14 -39.33
N ASP A 48 6.78 19.16 -39.99
CA ASP A 48 5.54 19.31 -40.76
C ASP A 48 4.36 18.63 -40.06
N VAL A 49 4.11 19.03 -38.81
CA VAL A 49 3.05 18.44 -37.98
C VAL A 49 2.21 19.56 -37.38
N SER A 50 0.92 19.56 -37.68
CA SER A 50 -0.03 20.52 -37.12
C SER A 50 -0.40 20.18 -35.67
N ASP A 51 -0.92 21.16 -34.92
CA ASP A 51 -1.39 20.92 -33.55
C ASP A 51 -2.48 19.84 -33.46
N SER A 52 -3.32 19.71 -34.49
CA SER A 52 -4.36 18.68 -34.59
C SER A 52 -3.82 17.24 -34.63
N PHE A 53 -2.51 17.05 -34.83
CA PHE A 53 -1.88 15.73 -34.74
C PHE A 53 -1.77 15.21 -33.29
N PHE A 54 -1.85 16.12 -32.33
CA PHE A 54 -1.83 15.86 -30.88
C PHE A 54 -3.21 16.07 -30.24
N ASP A 55 -4.26 16.04 -31.06
CA ASP A 55 -5.64 16.21 -30.65
C ASP A 55 -6.35 14.86 -30.77
N ASP A 56 -6.94 14.39 -29.68
CA ASP A 56 -7.61 13.10 -29.58
C ASP A 56 -9.00 13.09 -30.24
N ASP A 57 -9.53 14.25 -30.62
CA ASP A 57 -10.74 14.38 -31.42
C ASP A 57 -10.46 14.49 -32.93
N SER A 58 -9.18 14.62 -33.32
CA SER A 58 -8.75 14.77 -34.71
C SER A 58 -8.17 13.46 -35.28
N THR A 59 -8.57 13.13 -36.51
CA THR A 59 -8.07 11.94 -37.20
C THR A 59 -7.07 12.32 -38.27
N CYS A 60 -5.98 11.55 -38.36
CA CYS A 60 -4.99 11.66 -39.42
C CYS A 60 -5.16 10.48 -40.40
N CYS A 61 -5.64 10.77 -41.61
CA CYS A 61 -5.90 9.80 -42.66
C CYS A 61 -4.96 9.96 -43.88
N SER A 62 -3.87 10.71 -43.73
CA SER A 62 -2.87 10.86 -44.78
C SER A 62 -2.00 9.60 -44.90
N THR A 63 -1.23 9.50 -45.98
CA THR A 63 -0.31 8.38 -46.23
C THR A 63 0.74 8.20 -45.13
N GLU A 64 1.09 9.28 -44.44
CA GLU A 64 2.06 9.29 -43.34
C GLU A 64 1.47 8.69 -42.06
N CYS A 65 0.13 8.68 -41.93
CA CYS A 65 -0.60 8.16 -40.79
C CYS A 65 -1.26 6.81 -41.03
N ASP A 66 -1.21 6.27 -42.25
CA ASP A 66 -1.76 4.96 -42.59
C ASP A 66 -1.03 3.85 -41.82
N PRO A 67 -1.73 3.03 -41.01
CA PRO A 67 -1.12 1.93 -40.27
C PRO A 67 -0.58 0.79 -41.13
N THR A 68 -1.04 0.69 -42.39
CA THR A 68 -0.55 -0.31 -43.35
C THR A 68 0.75 0.13 -44.03
N ASN A 69 1.09 1.42 -43.95
CA ASN A 69 2.34 1.96 -44.49
C ASN A 69 3.49 1.71 -43.51
N ALA A 70 4.39 0.78 -43.83
CA ALA A 70 5.58 0.47 -43.02
C ALA A 70 6.57 1.65 -42.93
N ASP A 71 6.54 2.58 -43.89
CA ASP A 71 7.39 3.78 -43.92
C ASP A 71 6.73 4.99 -43.24
N SER A 72 5.60 4.78 -42.55
CA SER A 72 4.91 5.82 -41.77
C SER A 72 5.85 6.47 -40.76
N ILE A 73 5.80 7.81 -40.68
CA ILE A 73 6.59 8.59 -39.71
C ILE A 73 6.32 8.18 -38.26
N ILE A 74 5.13 7.61 -37.98
CA ILE A 74 4.71 7.18 -36.64
C ILE A 74 5.74 6.25 -36.00
N TYR A 75 6.31 5.31 -36.78
CA TYR A 75 7.29 4.35 -36.26
C TYR A 75 8.65 4.99 -35.90
N SER A 76 8.88 6.23 -36.31
CA SER A 76 10.08 7.02 -35.95
C SER A 76 9.83 8.05 -34.83
N LEU A 77 8.57 8.21 -34.41
CA LEU A 77 8.20 9.15 -33.36
C LEU A 77 8.60 8.63 -31.96
N PRO A 78 8.81 9.55 -30.99
CA PRO A 78 9.06 9.18 -29.61
C PRO A 78 7.89 8.41 -29.00
N GLY A 79 8.21 7.36 -28.23
CA GLY A 79 7.26 6.71 -27.33
C GLY A 79 7.13 7.42 -25.97
N LEU A 80 6.29 6.87 -25.10
CA LEU A 80 6.10 7.29 -23.71
C LEU A 80 6.61 6.19 -22.78
N SER A 81 7.15 6.54 -21.62
CA SER A 81 7.49 5.55 -20.58
C SER A 81 6.79 5.88 -19.28
N ILE A 82 6.18 4.87 -18.65
CA ILE A 82 5.46 5.00 -17.38
C ILE A 82 6.14 4.10 -16.35
N SER A 83 6.63 4.69 -15.26
CA SER A 83 7.23 3.96 -14.14
C SER A 83 6.20 3.71 -13.04
N LEU A 84 6.20 2.48 -12.54
CA LEU A 84 5.29 1.94 -11.54
C LEU A 84 6.09 1.41 -10.35
N ALA A 85 5.53 1.52 -9.15
CA ALA A 85 6.12 0.92 -7.96
C ALA A 85 6.01 -0.62 -8.02
N VAL A 86 7.06 -1.32 -7.61
CA VAL A 86 7.06 -2.79 -7.50
C VAL A 86 6.59 -3.20 -6.10
N ASP A 87 5.67 -4.17 -6.06
CA ASP A 87 5.19 -4.72 -4.79
C ASP A 87 6.32 -5.43 -4.04
N GLY A 88 6.38 -5.23 -2.71
CA GLY A 88 7.39 -5.84 -1.84
C GLY A 88 8.80 -5.22 -1.91
N ASP A 89 9.10 -4.35 -2.87
CA ASP A 89 10.43 -3.72 -2.98
C ASP A 89 10.34 -2.21 -3.25
N LYS A 90 10.64 -1.42 -2.21
CA LYS A 90 10.66 0.06 -2.28
C LYS A 90 11.85 0.62 -3.05
N SER A 91 12.82 -0.23 -3.38
CA SER A 91 14.03 0.13 -4.12
C SER A 91 13.94 -0.26 -5.60
N GLN A 92 12.80 -0.78 -6.07
CA GLN A 92 12.61 -1.16 -7.46
C GLN A 92 11.44 -0.42 -8.08
N GLN A 93 11.63 -0.02 -9.34
CA GLN A 93 10.55 0.46 -10.20
C GLN A 93 10.45 -0.43 -11.43
N MET A 94 9.22 -0.66 -11.89
CA MET A 94 8.94 -1.25 -13.19
C MET A 94 8.63 -0.13 -14.17
N THR A 95 9.30 -0.08 -15.31
CA THR A 95 9.02 0.89 -16.37
C THR A 95 8.43 0.19 -17.58
N VAL A 96 7.26 0.64 -18.01
CA VAL A 96 6.63 0.22 -19.26
C VAL A 96 6.90 1.28 -20.32
N THR A 97 7.60 0.90 -21.37
CA THR A 97 7.80 1.75 -22.56
C THR A 97 6.73 1.43 -23.60
N ILE A 98 6.01 2.48 -24.00
CA ILE A 98 4.90 2.50 -24.94
C ILE A 98 5.42 3.14 -26.24
N PRO A 99 5.60 2.36 -27.31
CA PRO A 99 5.95 2.88 -28.61
C PRO A 99 4.91 3.84 -29.19
N ALA A 100 5.31 4.66 -30.16
CA ALA A 100 4.45 5.67 -30.77
C ALA A 100 3.23 5.07 -31.50
N GLU A 101 3.35 3.88 -32.08
CA GLU A 101 2.23 3.20 -32.76
C GLU A 101 1.06 2.84 -31.85
N TYR A 102 1.28 2.77 -30.53
CA TYR A 102 0.21 2.65 -29.54
C TYR A 102 -0.38 4.01 -29.16
N ILE A 103 0.42 5.08 -29.19
CA ILE A 103 -0.02 6.44 -28.88
C ILE A 103 -0.89 6.97 -30.03
N TRP A 104 -0.49 6.80 -31.28
CA TRP A 104 -1.31 7.10 -32.45
C TRP A 104 -2.05 5.85 -32.91
N ARG A 105 -3.20 5.61 -32.29
CA ARG A 105 -3.98 4.38 -32.42
C ARG A 105 -4.60 4.25 -33.81
N PRO A 106 -4.57 3.07 -34.43
CA PRO A 106 -5.23 2.84 -35.71
C PRO A 106 -6.75 2.83 -35.57
N LEU A 107 -7.45 3.38 -36.56
CA LEU A 107 -8.89 3.24 -36.74
C LEU A 107 -9.23 3.14 -38.23
N VAL A 108 -10.41 2.61 -38.53
CA VAL A 108 -10.95 2.62 -39.90
C VAL A 108 -12.07 3.64 -39.95
N VAL A 109 -11.95 4.63 -40.84
CA VAL A 109 -12.98 5.63 -41.08
C VAL A 109 -13.70 5.27 -42.37
N SER A 110 -15.01 5.02 -42.28
CA SER A 110 -15.86 4.82 -43.45
C SER A 110 -16.37 6.19 -43.94
N SER A 111 -15.98 6.57 -45.15
CA SER A 111 -16.47 7.76 -45.84
C SER A 111 -17.38 7.38 -47.01
N GLY A 112 -18.05 8.37 -47.61
CA GLY A 112 -18.81 8.15 -48.85
C GLY A 112 -17.97 7.68 -50.04
N GLN A 113 -16.63 7.70 -49.93
CA GLN A 113 -15.68 7.26 -50.95
C GLN A 113 -15.03 5.89 -50.65
N GLY A 114 -15.35 5.26 -49.51
CA GLY A 114 -14.78 3.99 -49.08
C GLY A 114 -14.24 4.02 -47.65
N GLU A 115 -13.57 2.94 -47.26
CA GLU A 115 -12.90 2.80 -45.97
C GLU A 115 -11.43 3.27 -46.08
N SER A 116 -11.01 4.12 -45.15
CA SER A 116 -9.62 4.58 -45.03
C SER A 116 -9.05 4.18 -43.68
N ALA A 117 -7.83 3.65 -43.67
CA ALA A 117 -7.09 3.36 -42.46
C ALA A 117 -6.41 4.65 -41.97
N CYS A 118 -6.77 5.08 -40.77
CA CYS A 118 -6.33 6.35 -40.17
C CYS A 118 -5.74 6.10 -38.80
N ARG A 119 -5.18 7.14 -38.20
CA ARG A 119 -4.79 7.16 -36.78
C ARG A 119 -5.43 8.30 -36.02
N VAL A 120 -5.63 8.10 -34.73
CA VAL A 120 -6.09 9.11 -33.77
C VAL A 120 -5.12 9.16 -32.60
N PHE A 121 -4.93 10.36 -32.05
CA PHE A 121 -4.08 10.54 -30.89
C PHE A 121 -4.71 9.91 -29.64
N GLY A 122 -3.91 9.17 -28.89
CA GLY A 122 -4.35 8.31 -27.80
C GLY A 122 -4.04 8.85 -26.40
N ILE A 123 -3.75 10.14 -26.27
CA ILE A 123 -3.53 10.81 -24.98
C ILE A 123 -4.54 11.95 -24.88
N SER A 124 -5.27 11.99 -23.77
CA SER A 124 -6.31 12.97 -23.50
C SER A 124 -6.09 13.67 -22.16
N GLU A 125 -6.71 14.84 -22.01
CA GLU A 125 -6.85 15.47 -20.71
C GLU A 125 -7.98 14.79 -19.91
N GLY A 126 -7.83 14.67 -18.59
CA GLY A 126 -8.85 14.08 -17.72
C GLY A 126 -8.71 14.52 -16.26
N ASP A 127 -9.66 14.09 -15.43
CA ASP A 127 -9.71 14.48 -14.01
C ASP A 127 -8.61 13.82 -13.15
N PHE A 128 -8.08 12.68 -13.60
CA PHE A 128 -7.09 11.86 -12.90
C PHE A 128 -6.30 11.03 -13.92
N THR A 129 -5.20 10.42 -13.49
CA THR A 129 -4.39 9.59 -14.41
C THR A 129 -5.07 8.25 -14.66
N LEU A 130 -5.37 7.96 -15.92
CA LEU A 130 -6.03 6.75 -16.35
C LEU A 130 -5.16 6.05 -17.39
N LEU A 131 -4.79 4.81 -17.09
CA LEU A 131 -4.03 3.93 -17.97
C LEU A 131 -4.99 3.03 -18.75
N GLY A 132 -5.45 3.52 -19.91
CA GLY A 132 -6.43 2.85 -20.77
C GLY A 132 -5.82 1.86 -21.76
N ASP A 133 -6.54 1.56 -22.85
CA ASP A 133 -6.09 0.61 -23.88
C ASP A 133 -4.74 0.98 -24.49
N VAL A 134 -4.43 2.27 -24.70
CA VAL A 134 -3.08 2.69 -25.15
C VAL A 134 -1.97 2.12 -24.25
N PHE A 135 -2.22 2.04 -22.94
CA PHE A 135 -1.30 1.41 -21.99
C PHE A 135 -1.39 -0.12 -22.04
N MET A 136 -2.61 -0.65 -21.97
CA MET A 136 -2.87 -2.08 -21.74
C MET A 136 -2.70 -2.96 -22.98
N ASP A 137 -2.96 -2.43 -24.18
CA ASP A 137 -2.90 -3.21 -25.41
C ASP A 137 -1.48 -3.72 -25.66
N GLY A 138 -1.32 -5.01 -25.97
CA GLY A 138 0.00 -5.65 -26.02
C GLY A 138 0.64 -5.97 -24.66
N LEU A 139 -0.02 -5.67 -23.55
CA LEU A 139 0.37 -6.19 -22.23
C LEU A 139 -0.58 -7.29 -21.76
N PHE A 140 -0.03 -8.31 -21.11
CA PHE A 140 -0.79 -9.23 -20.29
C PHE A 140 -0.95 -8.65 -18.89
N THR A 141 -2.17 -8.25 -18.55
CA THR A 141 -2.51 -7.59 -17.28
C THR A 141 -3.28 -8.54 -16.36
N VAL A 142 -2.78 -8.75 -15.14
CA VAL A 142 -3.41 -9.61 -14.12
C VAL A 142 -3.88 -8.75 -12.95
N HIS A 143 -5.19 -8.71 -12.72
CA HIS A 143 -5.77 -8.06 -11.54
C HIS A 143 -5.87 -9.07 -10.38
N ASP A 144 -4.80 -9.18 -9.60
CA ASP A 144 -4.69 -10.08 -8.45
C ASP A 144 -5.31 -9.43 -7.21
N ARG A 145 -6.64 -9.52 -7.12
CA ARG A 145 -7.43 -8.94 -6.02
C ARG A 145 -7.14 -9.58 -4.67
N GLU A 146 -6.78 -10.87 -4.65
CA GLU A 146 -6.47 -11.60 -3.42
C GLU A 146 -5.21 -11.03 -2.75
N ASN A 147 -4.22 -10.63 -3.56
CA ASN A 147 -2.96 -10.05 -3.10
C ASN A 147 -2.88 -8.52 -3.33
N GLU A 148 -4.00 -7.86 -3.62
CA GLU A 148 -4.10 -6.39 -3.77
C GLU A 148 -3.09 -5.77 -4.75
N ARG A 149 -2.79 -6.46 -5.87
CA ARG A 149 -1.76 -6.03 -6.82
C ARG A 149 -2.18 -6.22 -8.28
N VAL A 150 -1.49 -5.52 -9.17
CA VAL A 150 -1.63 -5.69 -10.62
C VAL A 150 -0.31 -6.21 -11.20
N GLY A 151 -0.37 -7.35 -11.88
CA GLY A 151 0.76 -7.91 -12.62
C GLY A 151 0.74 -7.43 -14.07
N LEU A 152 1.91 -7.10 -14.61
CA LEU A 152 2.10 -6.69 -16.00
C LEU A 152 3.22 -7.51 -16.63
N ALA A 153 2.99 -7.98 -17.84
CA ALA A 153 4.00 -8.61 -18.69
C ALA A 153 3.75 -8.22 -20.15
N VAL A 154 4.78 -8.31 -21.01
CA VAL A 154 4.59 -8.17 -22.45
C VAL A 154 3.78 -9.38 -22.94
N ALA A 155 2.72 -9.13 -23.72
CA ALA A 155 1.91 -10.21 -24.28
C ALA A 155 2.67 -10.93 -25.41
N ASP A 156 2.75 -12.26 -25.32
CA ASP A 156 3.48 -13.12 -26.28
C ASP A 156 2.54 -13.97 -27.16
N ASN A 157 1.24 -13.98 -26.88
CA ASN A 157 0.25 -14.86 -27.50
C ASN A 157 -1.07 -14.16 -27.86
N CYS A 158 -1.01 -12.93 -28.36
CA CYS A 158 -2.21 -12.19 -28.78
C CYS A 158 -3.02 -12.99 -29.83
N PRO A 159 -4.38 -13.03 -29.74
CA PRO A 159 -5.21 -13.81 -30.65
C PRO A 159 -5.06 -13.47 -32.14
N ASN A 160 -4.60 -12.26 -32.45
CA ASN A 160 -4.32 -11.78 -33.80
C ASN A 160 -2.93 -12.20 -34.33
N GLY A 161 -2.14 -12.95 -33.53
CA GLY A 161 -0.79 -13.39 -33.90
C GLY A 161 0.27 -12.30 -33.91
N VAL A 162 -0.04 -11.10 -33.39
CA VAL A 162 0.88 -9.96 -33.34
C VAL A 162 1.65 -9.97 -32.01
N THR A 163 2.96 -9.82 -32.08
CA THR A 163 3.81 -9.63 -30.89
C THR A 163 3.78 -8.17 -30.48
N SER A 164 3.63 -7.88 -29.18
CA SER A 164 3.71 -6.51 -28.70
C SER A 164 5.12 -5.94 -28.87
N SER A 165 5.21 -4.69 -29.32
CA SER A 165 6.44 -3.90 -29.35
C SER A 165 6.71 -3.13 -28.05
N LYS A 166 5.86 -3.26 -27.03
CA LYS A 166 6.11 -2.68 -25.70
C LYS A 166 7.28 -3.38 -25.02
N ASN A 167 7.98 -2.62 -24.19
CA ASN A 167 9.06 -3.13 -23.36
C ASN A 167 8.74 -2.90 -21.88
N VAL A 168 9.08 -3.87 -21.04
CA VAL A 168 8.94 -3.78 -19.58
C VAL A 168 10.31 -4.04 -18.96
N THR A 169 10.86 -3.03 -18.28
CA THR A 169 12.12 -3.13 -17.55
C THR A 169 11.88 -2.98 -16.06
N VAL A 170 12.73 -3.60 -15.25
CA VAL A 170 12.75 -3.39 -13.80
C VAL A 170 14.12 -2.84 -13.44
N GLU A 171 14.13 -1.70 -12.76
CA GLU A 171 15.34 -0.97 -12.42
C GLU A 171 15.41 -0.72 -10.93
N THR A 172 16.61 -0.84 -10.36
CA THR A 172 16.86 -0.46 -8.97
C THR A 172 17.01 1.05 -8.87
N MET A 173 16.20 1.66 -8.01
CA MET A 173 16.25 3.08 -7.71
C MET A 173 17.43 3.38 -6.77
N THR A 174 18.17 4.44 -7.09
CA THR A 174 19.33 4.89 -6.30
C THR A 174 18.95 5.78 -5.12
N ALA A 175 17.69 6.24 -5.04
CA ALA A 175 17.21 7.15 -4.01
C ALA A 175 16.37 6.38 -2.97
N GLU A 176 16.56 6.72 -1.69
CA GLU A 176 15.72 6.27 -0.55
C GLU A 176 14.30 6.90 -0.57
N ASP A 177 13.88 7.42 -1.72
CA ASP A 177 12.61 8.08 -1.91
C ASP A 177 11.50 7.03 -1.93
N SER A 178 10.92 6.78 -0.76
CA SER A 178 9.73 5.95 -0.63
C SER A 178 8.63 6.41 -1.57
N PHE A 179 8.13 5.51 -2.43
CA PHE A 179 6.95 5.70 -3.29
C PHE A 179 5.70 6.21 -2.54
N CYS A 180 5.71 6.15 -1.21
CA CYS A 180 4.71 6.76 -0.36
C CYS A 180 4.40 8.23 -0.63
N LYS A 181 5.40 9.02 -1.05
CA LYS A 181 5.16 10.42 -1.40
C LYS A 181 4.37 10.56 -2.70
N CYS A 182 4.38 9.53 -3.54
CA CYS A 182 3.72 9.51 -4.84
C CYS A 182 2.26 9.04 -4.76
N VAL A 183 1.75 8.60 -3.60
CA VAL A 183 0.35 8.18 -3.48
C VAL A 183 -0.57 9.39 -3.59
N GLY A 184 -1.58 9.27 -4.47
CA GLY A 184 -2.58 10.29 -4.72
C GLY A 184 -3.28 10.81 -3.47
N SER A 185 -3.69 12.07 -3.52
CA SER A 185 -4.33 12.76 -2.39
C SER A 185 -5.60 12.06 -1.88
N SER A 186 -6.36 11.38 -2.74
CA SER A 186 -7.58 10.67 -2.34
C SER A 186 -7.33 9.31 -1.71
N ASP A 187 -6.21 8.66 -2.02
CA ASP A 187 -5.88 7.33 -1.51
C ASP A 187 -4.95 7.39 -0.28
N ARG A 188 -4.41 8.57 0.03
CA ARG A 188 -3.64 8.86 1.24
C ARG A 188 -4.54 8.90 2.47
N LYS A 189 -4.71 7.75 3.15
CA LYS A 189 -5.42 7.70 4.44
C LYS A 189 -4.66 8.50 5.51
N SER A 190 -5.16 9.65 5.91
CA SER A 190 -4.63 10.39 7.05
C SER A 190 -5.13 9.78 8.36
N SER A 191 -4.22 9.23 9.17
CA SER A 191 -4.54 8.98 10.59
C SER A 191 -4.48 10.32 11.31
N LEU A 192 -5.57 10.73 11.97
CA LEU A 192 -5.69 11.99 12.74
C LEU A 192 -4.55 12.24 13.73
N LEU A 193 -3.85 11.19 14.17
CA LEU A 193 -2.69 11.30 15.05
C LEU A 193 -1.37 11.49 14.30
N SER A 194 -1.23 10.95 13.10
CA SER A 194 0.00 11.09 12.29
C SER A 194 0.22 12.51 11.76
N SER A 195 -0.83 13.34 11.71
CA SER A 195 -0.72 14.75 11.30
C SER A 195 -0.14 15.66 12.39
N TYR A 196 -0.13 15.23 13.66
CA TYR A 196 0.30 16.06 14.79
C TYR A 196 1.65 15.64 15.41
N VAL A 197 2.27 14.55 14.94
CA VAL A 197 3.54 14.04 15.48
C VAL A 197 4.66 14.20 14.46
N PRO A 198 5.61 15.14 14.65
CA PRO A 198 6.60 15.52 13.63
C PRO A 198 7.70 14.48 13.37
N PHE A 199 7.72 13.36 14.11
CA PHE A 199 8.75 12.31 14.01
C PHE A 199 8.27 11.00 13.36
N SER A 200 6.99 10.92 12.95
CA SER A 200 6.45 9.71 12.33
C SER A 200 6.38 9.91 10.82
N GLY A 201 7.39 9.40 10.11
CA GLY A 201 7.35 9.32 8.65
C GLY A 201 6.04 8.64 8.23
N LYS A 202 5.21 9.35 7.46
CA LYS A 202 3.85 8.94 7.06
C LYS A 202 3.88 7.52 6.48
N PRO A 203 3.48 6.47 7.23
CA PRO A 203 3.49 5.13 6.69
C PRO A 203 2.25 4.96 5.80
N CYS A 204 2.44 4.50 4.56
CA CYS A 204 1.34 4.26 3.62
C CYS A 204 0.46 3.06 3.95
N PHE A 205 0.79 2.31 5.00
CA PHE A 205 0.03 1.12 5.35
C PHE A 205 0.08 0.83 6.86
N PHE A 206 -1.10 0.98 7.47
CA PHE A 206 -1.66 0.40 8.69
C PHE A 206 -0.79 0.05 9.91
N TRP A 207 -1.16 0.66 11.05
CA TRP A 207 -1.57 -0.10 12.25
C TRP A 207 -2.43 0.76 13.20
N GLN A 208 -3.62 1.16 12.74
CA GLN A 208 -4.52 2.05 13.47
C GLN A 208 -4.97 1.48 14.82
N TRP A 209 -5.06 0.16 14.95
CA TRP A 209 -5.52 -0.51 16.17
C TRP A 209 -4.58 -0.36 17.38
N TRP A 210 -3.25 -0.32 17.17
CA TRP A 210 -2.26 -0.08 18.21
C TRP A 210 -2.45 1.30 18.80
N MET A 211 -2.87 2.27 17.98
CA MET A 211 -2.93 3.66 18.45
C MET A 211 -4.08 3.82 19.43
N TYR A 212 -5.15 3.04 19.25
CA TYR A 212 -6.20 2.90 20.26
C TYR A 212 -5.69 2.17 21.50
N VAL A 213 -4.87 1.13 21.36
CA VAL A 213 -4.26 0.44 22.52
C VAL A 213 -3.36 1.39 23.33
N VAL A 214 -2.52 2.19 22.66
CA VAL A 214 -1.64 3.18 23.31
C VAL A 214 -2.45 4.30 23.96
N LEU A 215 -3.48 4.83 23.29
CA LEU A 215 -4.35 5.85 23.87
C LEU A 215 -5.10 5.33 25.10
N VAL A 216 -5.67 4.12 25.02
CA VAL A 216 -6.36 3.48 26.15
C VAL A 216 -5.37 3.24 27.30
N ALA A 217 -4.15 2.80 27.02
CA ALA A 217 -3.11 2.63 28.02
C ALA A 217 -2.76 3.96 28.72
N ILE A 218 -2.60 5.05 27.98
CA ILE A 218 -2.35 6.39 28.54
C ILE A 218 -3.51 6.82 29.44
N VAL A 219 -4.75 6.63 29.01
CA VAL A 219 -5.94 6.96 29.82
C VAL A 219 -5.96 6.15 31.13
N ILE A 220 -5.67 4.85 31.07
CA ILE A 220 -5.58 3.99 32.26
C ILE A 220 -4.47 4.46 33.20
N ILE A 221 -3.29 4.81 32.68
CA ILE A 221 -2.18 5.33 33.48
C ILE A 221 -2.59 6.63 34.19
N ILE A 222 -3.25 7.55 33.48
CA ILE A 222 -3.73 8.81 34.08
C ILE A 222 -4.75 8.54 35.19
N LEU A 223 -5.72 7.64 34.97
CA LEU A 223 -6.71 7.28 35.98
C LEU A 223 -6.05 6.65 37.23
N MET A 224 -5.04 5.80 37.03
CA MET A 224 -4.26 5.21 38.13
C MET A 224 -3.48 6.26 38.92
N LEU A 225 -2.88 7.25 38.24
CA LEU A 225 -2.19 8.37 38.90
C LEU A 225 -3.15 9.24 39.71
N VAL A 226 -4.34 9.53 39.18
CA VAL A 226 -5.37 10.29 39.90
C VAL A 226 -5.86 9.52 41.13
N ALA A 227 -6.11 8.22 40.99
CA ALA A 227 -6.50 7.37 42.11
C ALA A 227 -5.40 7.30 43.19
N TYR A 228 -4.14 7.19 42.78
CA TYR A 228 -2.99 7.20 43.68
C TYR A 228 -2.86 8.54 44.42
N ALA A 229 -2.99 9.66 43.71
CA ALA A 229 -2.95 11.00 44.30
C ALA A 229 -4.10 11.20 45.30
N TYR A 230 -5.30 10.74 44.96
CA TYR A 230 -6.45 10.78 45.88
C TYR A 230 -6.22 9.95 47.14
N TYR A 231 -5.72 8.72 46.99
CA TYR A 231 -5.42 7.84 48.13
C TYR A 231 -4.34 8.46 49.03
N TRP A 232 -3.28 9.00 48.43
CA TRP A 232 -2.20 9.66 49.16
C TRP A 232 -2.67 10.92 49.89
N TRP A 233 -3.52 11.73 49.26
CA TRP A 233 -4.13 12.90 49.88
C TRP A 233 -5.03 12.52 51.07
N LYS A 234 -5.91 11.53 50.89
CA LYS A 234 -6.80 11.03 51.95
C LYS A 234 -6.01 10.43 53.12
N ARG A 235 -4.95 9.67 52.83
CA ARG A 235 -4.05 9.12 53.86
C ARG A 235 -3.36 10.21 54.67
N ARG A 236 -2.88 11.28 54.01
CA ARG A 236 -2.31 12.45 54.70
C ARG A 236 -3.35 13.14 55.59
N GLN A 237 -4.60 13.26 55.13
CA GLN A 237 -5.66 13.87 55.92
C GLN A 237 -6.01 13.04 57.16
N LEU A 238 -6.10 11.71 57.03
CA LEU A 238 -6.33 10.81 58.17
C LEU A 238 -5.19 10.84 59.19
N MET A 239 -3.93 10.90 58.74
CA MET A 239 -2.78 11.01 59.65
C MET A 239 -2.82 12.30 60.47
N ARG A 240 -3.21 13.43 59.87
CA ARG A 240 -3.39 14.69 60.62
C ARG A 240 -4.48 14.59 61.68
N GLN A 241 -5.61 13.92 61.38
CA GLN A 241 -6.67 13.69 62.36
C GLN A 241 -6.23 12.77 63.51
N LEU A 242 -5.40 11.76 63.21
CA LEU A 242 -4.79 10.88 64.21
C LEU A 242 -3.82 11.62 65.13
N GLU A 243 -3.01 12.52 64.58
CA GLU A 243 -2.10 13.39 65.36
C GLU A 243 -2.89 14.35 66.27
N GLU A 244 -3.97 14.94 65.78
CA GLU A 244 -4.87 15.79 66.59
C GLU A 244 -5.51 14.99 67.76
N LEU A 245 -6.01 13.77 67.49
CA LEU A 245 -6.58 12.90 68.52
C LEU A 245 -5.53 12.40 69.54
N GLN A 246 -4.28 12.17 69.12
CA GLN A 246 -3.17 11.86 70.05
C GLN A 246 -2.78 13.08 70.89
N SER A 247 -2.83 14.29 70.33
CA SER A 247 -2.54 15.52 71.08
C SER A 247 -3.63 15.84 72.13
N GLN A 248 -4.89 15.47 71.86
CA GLN A 248 -6.00 15.64 72.80
C GLN A 248 -6.03 14.59 73.92
N ASN A 249 -5.49 13.38 73.65
CA ASN A 249 -5.41 12.28 74.62
C ASN A 249 -4.03 12.16 75.31
N GLN A 250 -3.30 13.26 75.50
CA GLN A 250 -2.18 13.26 76.45
C GLN A 250 -2.70 13.41 77.89
N PRO A 251 -2.70 12.36 78.73
CA PRO A 251 -2.72 12.56 80.17
C PRO A 251 -1.43 13.27 80.59
N ARG A 252 -1.54 14.25 81.50
CA ARG A 252 -0.42 14.85 82.25
C ARG A 252 0.28 13.78 83.11
N VAL A 253 1.05 12.88 82.52
CA VAL A 253 1.97 12.00 83.26
C VAL A 253 3.22 11.77 82.42
N GLN A 254 4.09 12.79 82.34
CA GLN A 254 5.54 12.64 82.14
C GLN A 254 6.17 14.04 82.05
N ARG A 255 6.28 14.73 83.20
CA ARG A 255 7.18 15.88 83.37
C ARG A 255 8.07 15.77 84.61
N SER A 256 8.37 14.54 85.04
CA SER A 256 9.25 14.32 86.18
C SER A 256 9.87 12.94 86.12
N LEU A 257 10.91 12.78 85.31
CA LEU A 257 11.90 11.68 85.45
C LEU A 257 13.20 11.93 84.66
N TYR A 258 13.49 13.19 84.34
CA TYR A 258 14.83 13.62 83.90
C TYR A 258 15.45 14.47 84.99
N THR A 259 15.80 13.85 86.10
CA THR A 259 16.75 14.41 87.07
C THR A 259 17.38 13.25 87.83
N ASN A 260 18.66 13.00 87.53
CA ASN A 260 19.60 12.16 88.29
C ASN A 260 19.33 10.64 88.11
N ASP A 261 20.29 9.75 87.90
CA ASP A 261 21.70 9.77 88.26
C ASP A 261 22.44 8.65 87.50
N ARG A 262 23.73 8.91 87.28
CA ARG A 262 24.86 7.96 87.14
C ARG A 262 24.89 6.78 86.13
N LEU A 263 25.99 6.83 85.37
CA LEU A 263 26.69 5.71 84.74
C LEU A 263 26.75 4.47 85.64
N ASP A 264 26.47 3.30 85.06
CA ASP A 264 27.26 2.10 85.36
C ASP A 264 27.57 1.35 84.06
N ARG A 265 28.82 1.55 83.62
CA ARG A 265 29.53 0.64 82.72
C ARG A 265 29.88 -0.57 83.56
N ASN A 266 29.19 -1.68 83.37
CA ASN A 266 29.72 -3.04 83.51
C ASN A 266 28.56 -4.00 83.28
N LEU A 267 28.59 -4.72 82.16
CA LEU A 267 28.11 -6.10 81.98
C LEU A 267 28.25 -6.47 80.49
N LEU A 268 29.52 -6.51 80.06
CA LEU A 268 29.98 -7.31 78.93
C LEU A 268 30.46 -8.63 79.52
N GLN A 269 29.69 -9.71 79.37
CA GLN A 269 30.22 -11.08 79.34
C GLN A 269 29.16 -12.07 78.85
N THR A 270 29.28 -12.46 77.58
CA THR A 270 28.95 -13.80 77.07
C THR A 270 29.87 -14.82 77.74
N PRO A 271 29.45 -16.10 77.95
CA PRO A 271 29.59 -17.09 76.87
C PRO A 271 28.61 -18.30 76.85
N THR A 272 28.64 -18.99 75.69
CA THR A 272 28.50 -20.45 75.42
C THR A 272 27.13 -21.18 75.50
N GLN A 273 26.52 -21.40 74.31
CA GLN A 273 26.28 -22.70 73.59
C GLN A 273 25.60 -23.92 74.30
N PRO A 274 25.13 -24.99 73.59
CA PRO A 274 24.08 -25.07 72.54
C PRO A 274 23.16 -26.33 72.66
N SER A 275 21.99 -26.33 72.00
CA SER A 275 21.21 -27.54 71.59
C SER A 275 19.84 -27.09 71.07
N SER A 276 19.14 -27.67 70.10
CA SER A 276 19.29 -28.80 69.15
C SER A 276 18.04 -28.71 68.25
N VAL A 277 18.19 -28.43 66.95
CA VAL A 277 17.86 -29.33 65.82
C VAL A 277 16.57 -30.15 65.97
N TYR A 278 15.59 -29.88 65.10
CA TYR A 278 14.87 -30.93 64.37
C TYR A 278 14.75 -30.54 62.90
N ILE A 279 15.25 -31.44 62.06
CA ILE A 279 15.21 -31.49 60.60
C ILE A 279 14.00 -32.35 60.22
N VAL A 280 13.27 -31.99 59.17
CA VAL A 280 12.45 -32.95 58.43
C VAL A 280 13.02 -33.02 57.02
N GLU A 281 13.55 -34.19 56.69
CA GLU A 281 14.13 -34.53 55.39
C GLU A 281 13.08 -35.07 54.42
N ALA A 282 13.46 -35.06 53.15
CA ALA A 282 12.66 -35.21 51.95
C ALA A 282 12.03 -36.60 51.72
N PHE A 283 11.03 -36.63 50.83
CA PHE A 283 10.63 -37.85 50.11
C PHE A 283 10.48 -37.56 48.61
N THR A 284 11.30 -38.23 47.80
CA THR A 284 11.09 -38.49 46.36
C THR A 284 11.14 -40.00 46.17
N PRO A 285 10.25 -40.59 45.36
CA PRO A 285 10.70 -41.28 44.13
C PRO A 285 9.59 -41.38 43.03
N PRO A 286 9.80 -42.07 41.87
CA PRO A 286 11.00 -42.21 41.03
C PRO A 286 10.72 -41.84 39.55
N THR A 287 11.81 -41.69 38.78
CA THR A 287 11.82 -41.64 37.32
C THR A 287 12.29 -42.96 36.71
N ALA A 288 11.84 -43.21 35.48
CA ALA A 288 12.34 -44.12 34.44
C ALA A 288 11.69 -45.52 34.33
N ALA A 289 10.92 -45.73 33.25
CA ALA A 289 11.32 -46.60 32.13
C ALA A 289 10.20 -46.72 31.05
N THR A 290 10.53 -46.25 29.84
CA THR A 290 10.44 -47.03 28.57
C THR A 290 9.08 -47.44 27.98
N VAL A 291 8.62 -46.69 26.94
CA VAL A 291 8.21 -47.09 25.54
C VAL A 291 7.14 -48.21 25.36
N PRO A 292 6.21 -48.24 24.35
CA PRO A 292 6.26 -47.60 23.01
C PRO A 292 4.98 -46.88 22.49
N ILE A 293 5.25 -45.98 21.54
CA ILE A 293 4.67 -45.85 20.18
C ILE A 293 3.30 -46.53 19.96
N MET A 294 2.27 -45.71 19.76
CA MET A 294 1.18 -46.00 18.82
C MET A 294 0.87 -44.78 17.95
N ASN A 295 0.89 -45.02 16.65
CA ASN A 295 0.45 -44.14 15.57
C ASN A 295 -1.05 -43.83 15.68
N GLY A 296 -1.40 -42.59 15.31
CA GLY A 296 -2.77 -42.18 15.03
C GLY A 296 -2.88 -40.67 15.25
N GLY A 297 -3.31 -39.85 14.32
CA GLY A 297 -3.80 -40.01 12.96
C GLY A 297 -4.06 -38.59 12.48
N ALA A 298 -3.80 -38.31 11.21
CA ALA A 298 -4.11 -37.02 10.61
C ALA A 298 -5.62 -36.74 10.73
N PRO A 299 -6.06 -35.53 11.11
CA PRO A 299 -7.43 -35.13 10.82
C PRO A 299 -7.51 -34.74 9.35
N THR A 300 -7.97 -35.69 8.54
CA THR A 300 -8.58 -35.40 7.23
C THR A 300 -9.85 -34.59 7.44
N THR A 301 -9.83 -33.31 7.06
CA THR A 301 -11.06 -32.56 6.77
C THR A 301 -11.41 -32.76 5.30
N SER A 302 -12.29 -33.73 5.07
CA SER A 302 -13.05 -33.83 3.83
C SER A 302 -14.20 -32.82 3.89
N GLY A 303 -14.33 -31.98 2.87
CA GLY A 303 -15.66 -31.56 2.39
C GLY A 303 -15.94 -30.06 2.31
N TYR A 304 -15.26 -29.34 1.41
CA TYR A 304 -15.93 -28.29 0.62
C TYR A 304 -15.43 -28.37 -0.83
N ARG A 305 -16.39 -28.57 -1.76
CA ARG A 305 -16.15 -28.58 -3.20
C ARG A 305 -15.86 -27.16 -3.66
N LEU A 306 -14.76 -26.97 -4.38
CA LEU A 306 -14.62 -25.84 -5.29
C LEU A 306 -15.74 -25.94 -6.33
N ALA A 307 -16.51 -24.87 -6.49
CA ALA A 307 -17.43 -24.76 -7.62
C ALA A 307 -16.58 -24.78 -8.90
N SER A 308 -16.86 -25.74 -9.77
CA SER A 308 -16.34 -25.74 -11.14
C SER A 308 -16.73 -24.43 -11.80
N SER A 309 -15.74 -23.62 -12.18
CA SER A 309 -15.93 -22.54 -13.16
C SER A 309 -16.71 -23.08 -14.36
N PRO A 310 -17.58 -22.28 -14.98
CA PRO A 310 -18.21 -22.68 -16.22
C PRO A 310 -17.09 -22.87 -17.25
N SER A 311 -16.74 -24.12 -17.51
CA SER A 311 -15.97 -24.52 -18.67
C SER A 311 -16.75 -24.05 -19.89
N VAL A 312 -16.23 -23.03 -20.58
CA VAL A 312 -16.64 -22.74 -21.96
C VAL A 312 -16.25 -23.97 -22.77
N ARG A 313 -17.22 -24.86 -23.02
CA ARG A 313 -17.07 -25.91 -24.02
C ARG A 313 -17.17 -25.23 -25.38
N ILE A 314 -16.03 -25.05 -26.02
CA ILE A 314 -16.00 -24.86 -27.47
C ILE A 314 -16.37 -26.22 -28.07
N ASN A 315 -17.57 -26.30 -28.63
CA ASN A 315 -17.99 -27.44 -29.46
C ASN A 315 -17.22 -27.34 -30.80
N PRO A 316 -16.34 -28.30 -31.15
CA PRO A 316 -15.55 -28.20 -32.37
C PRO A 316 -16.32 -28.55 -33.66
N ASN A 317 -17.65 -28.73 -33.61
CA ASN A 317 -18.45 -29.14 -34.77
C ASN A 317 -19.61 -28.19 -35.11
N THR A 318 -19.31 -26.91 -35.36
CA THR A 318 -20.24 -26.03 -36.10
C THR A 318 -19.51 -25.32 -37.23
N THR A 319 -19.43 -25.99 -38.38
CA THR A 319 -19.32 -25.31 -39.68
C THR A 319 -20.64 -24.59 -39.94
N GLY A 320 -20.74 -23.33 -39.52
CA GLY A 320 -21.87 -22.45 -39.80
C GLY A 320 -21.36 -21.15 -40.40
N THR A 321 -21.73 -20.91 -41.66
CA THR A 321 -21.48 -19.69 -42.45
C THR A 321 -21.85 -18.40 -41.73
N PRO A 322 -21.19 -17.25 -42.00
CA PRO A 322 -21.48 -15.99 -41.32
C PRO A 322 -22.90 -15.50 -41.62
N ALA A 323 -23.67 -15.22 -40.57
CA ALA A 323 -24.95 -14.54 -40.69
C ALA A 323 -24.71 -13.03 -40.87
N THR A 324 -25.24 -12.50 -41.96
CA THR A 324 -25.26 -11.09 -42.34
C THR A 324 -26.00 -10.26 -41.28
N ALA A 325 -25.34 -9.27 -40.69
CA ALA A 325 -25.97 -8.32 -39.78
C ALA A 325 -26.73 -7.24 -40.58
N ALA A 326 -28.05 -7.16 -40.38
CA ALA A 326 -28.90 -6.06 -40.84
C ALA A 326 -29.01 -4.98 -39.74
N PRO A 327 -29.13 -3.68 -40.11
CA PRO A 327 -29.12 -2.58 -39.15
C PRO A 327 -30.50 -2.31 -38.59
N GLY A 328 -30.56 -1.94 -37.31
CA GLY A 328 -31.74 -1.32 -36.69
C GLY A 328 -31.32 -0.67 -35.39
N ARG A 329 -31.94 0.39 -34.89
CA ARG A 329 -32.97 1.32 -35.39
C ARG A 329 -32.90 2.49 -34.38
N LYS A 330 -33.03 3.73 -34.86
CA LYS A 330 -33.13 4.93 -34.00
C LYS A 330 -34.23 4.81 -32.93
N VAL A 331 -33.91 5.20 -31.70
CA VAL A 331 -34.68 6.12 -30.84
C VAL A 331 -33.69 6.98 -30.09
#